data_AF-A0A929CE80-F1
#
_entry.id   AF-A0A929CE80-F1
#
_cell.length_a   1.000
_cell.length_b   1.000
_cell.length_c   1.000
_cell.angle_alpha   90.00
_cell.angle_beta   90.00
_cell.angle_gamma   90.00
#
_symmetry.space_group_name_H-M   'P 1'
#
loop_
_entity.id
_entity.type
_entity.pdbx_description
1 polymer ?
#
loop_
_entity_poly.entity_id
_entity_poly.type
_entity_poly.pdbx_seq_one_letter_code
_entity_poly.pdbx_strand_id
1 'polypeptide(L)'
;MAKKLKFPHTYVIIFYTIIIAAVMSWMIPGGEYEEVITKVDGKEVREMVFHHVDSKPQTWEVFGALFKGFERQSGIIVFILMIGGAFWIMNFSKSIDVGIFSFLKFTRRLEKNRLMRRIGVDNIVMTLIMLMFSIFGAVFGMSEET
;
A
#
# COMPACT_ATOMS: atom_id res chain seq x y z
N MET A 1 14.01 -9.15 -36.63
CA MET A 1 12.97 -8.49 -35.79
C MET A 1 13.09 -9.02 -34.37
N ALA A 2 13.59 -8.22 -33.43
CA ALA A 2 13.59 -8.61 -32.03
C ALA A 2 12.13 -8.66 -31.53
N LYS A 3 11.71 -9.82 -31.02
CA LYS A 3 10.37 -10.03 -30.46
C LYS A 3 10.22 -9.06 -29.29
N LYS A 4 9.27 -8.11 -29.35
CA LYS A 4 9.00 -7.19 -28.24
C LYS A 4 8.69 -8.04 -27.00
N LEU A 5 9.55 -7.96 -25.99
CA LEU A 5 9.34 -8.63 -24.71
C LEU A 5 8.05 -8.04 -24.12
N LYS A 6 6.98 -8.85 -24.05
CA LYS A 6 5.76 -8.43 -23.38
C LYS A 6 6.07 -8.42 -21.89
N PHE A 7 5.76 -7.32 -21.21
CA PHE A 7 5.87 -7.27 -19.76
C PHE A 7 5.03 -8.41 -19.15
N PRO A 8 5.59 -9.18 -18.20
CA PRO A 8 4.87 -10.28 -17.58
C PRO A 8 3.67 -9.74 -16.81
N HIS A 9 2.60 -10.54 -16.75
CA HIS A 9 1.42 -10.21 -15.96
C HIS A 9 1.79 -10.14 -14.47
N THR A 10 1.11 -9.30 -13.69
CA THR A 10 1.38 -9.13 -12.25
C THR A 10 1.40 -10.46 -11.49
N TYR A 11 0.45 -11.36 -11.79
CA TYR A 11 0.43 -12.72 -11.23
C TYR A 11 1.72 -13.53 -11.49
N VAL A 12 2.33 -13.37 -12.67
CA VAL A 12 3.58 -14.05 -13.01
C VAL A 12 4.74 -13.46 -12.20
N ILE A 13 4.77 -12.14 -12.04
CA ILE A 13 5.77 -11.45 -11.21
C ILE A 13 5.68 -11.94 -9.77
N ILE A 14 4.48 -11.93 -9.18
CA ILE A 14 4.24 -12.39 -7.80
C ILE A 14 4.68 -13.85 -7.64
N PHE A 15 4.32 -14.73 -8.58
CA PHE A 15 4.72 -16.14 -8.52
C PHE A 15 6.24 -16.32 -8.48
N TYR A 16 6.99 -15.63 -9.34
CA TYR A 16 8.44 -15.69 -9.31
C TYR A 16 9.03 -15.11 -8.02
N THR A 17 8.46 -14.02 -7.49
CA THR A 17 8.87 -13.46 -6.20
C THR A 17 8.73 -14.48 -5.07
N ILE A 18 7.62 -15.24 -5.02
CA ILE A 18 7.42 -16.29 -4.01
C ILE A 18 8.47 -17.40 -4.16
N ILE A 19 8.74 -17.86 -5.39
CA ILE A 19 9.76 -18.89 -5.64
C ILE A 19 11.14 -18.41 -5.18
N ILE A 20 11.52 -17.18 -5.53
CA ILE A 20 12.82 -16.61 -5.15
C ILE A 20 12.92 -16.52 -3.62
N ALA A 21 11.86 -16.05 -2.94
CA ALA A 21 11.80 -16.03 -1.48
C ALA A 21 11.95 -17.42 -0.86
N ALA A 22 11.31 -18.45 -1.45
CA ALA A 22 11.43 -19.82 -0.99
C ALA A 22 12.85 -20.37 -1.13
N VAL A 23 13.52 -20.13 -2.26
CA VAL A 23 14.92 -20.52 -2.47
C VAL A 23 15.84 -19.79 -1.48
N MET A 24 15.60 -18.50 -1.23
CA MET A 24 16.38 -17.74 -0.25
C MET A 24 16.24 -18.28 1.18
N SER A 25 15.10 -18.89 1.54
CA SER A 25 14.92 -19.51 2.87
C SER A 25 15.89 -20.66 3.15
N TRP A 26 16.52 -21.23 2.12
CA TRP A 26 17.54 -22.27 2.28
C TRP A 26 18.93 -21.70 2.58
N MET A 27 19.22 -20.49 2.10
CA MET A 27 20.53 -19.86 2.24
C MET A 27 20.61 -18.94 3.46
N ILE A 28 19.47 -18.36 3.87
CA ILE A 28 19.42 -17.33 4.90
C ILE A 28 18.62 -17.86 6.10
N PRO A 29 19.26 -18.09 7.27
CA PRO A 29 18.55 -18.46 8.48
C PRO A 29 17.69 -17.30 8.98
N GLY A 30 16.60 -17.62 9.67
CA GLY A 30 15.81 -16.60 10.34
C GLY A 30 16.57 -15.98 11.51
N GLY A 31 16.13 -14.81 11.96
CA GLY A 31 16.61 -14.19 13.18
C GLY A 31 15.45 -13.61 13.97
N GLU A 32 15.54 -13.67 15.30
CA GLU A 32 14.53 -13.17 16.22
C GLU A 32 15.20 -12.35 17.33
N TYR A 33 14.51 -11.30 17.76
CA TYR A 33 14.92 -10.52 18.93
C TYR A 33 14.15 -11.04 20.13
N GLU A 34 14.86 -11.56 21.12
CA GLU A 34 14.26 -12.01 22.37
C GLU A 34 14.62 -11.03 23.49
N GLU A 35 13.62 -10.73 24.32
CA GLU A 35 13.82 -9.90 25.51
C GLU A 35 14.47 -10.77 26.59
N VAL A 36 15.76 -10.58 26.80
CA VAL A 36 16.52 -11.28 27.84
C VAL A 36 16.68 -10.35 29.04
N ILE A 37 16.20 -10.79 30.21
CA ILE A 37 16.36 -10.05 31.47
C ILE A 37 17.71 -10.45 32.07
N THR A 38 18.72 -9.60 31.91
CA THR A 38 20.05 -9.83 32.49
C THR A 38 20.20 -9.02 33.78
N LYS A 39 20.65 -9.67 34.86
CA LYS A 39 21.04 -8.98 36.11
C LYS A 39 22.49 -8.54 36.01
N VAL A 40 22.71 -7.29 35.63
CA VAL A 40 24.03 -6.65 35.72
C VAL A 40 24.03 -5.82 37.00
N ASP A 41 24.91 -6.16 37.94
CA ASP A 41 25.14 -5.40 39.17
C ASP A 41 23.91 -5.28 40.10
N GLY A 42 23.09 -6.35 40.17
CA GLY A 42 21.91 -6.42 41.03
C GLY A 42 20.69 -5.63 40.54
N LYS A 43 20.78 -4.97 39.38
CA LYS A 43 19.64 -4.35 38.68
C LYS A 43 19.20 -5.22 37.51
N GLU A 44 17.89 -5.43 37.39
CA GLU A 44 17.30 -6.11 36.25
C GLU A 44 17.27 -5.15 35.06
N VAL A 45 18.05 -5.44 34.03
CA VAL A 45 18.06 -4.72 32.77
C VAL A 45 17.42 -5.60 31.72
N ARG A 46 16.38 -5.07 31.05
CA ARG A 46 15.75 -5.70 29.89
C ARG A 46 16.54 -5.32 28.66
N GLU A 47 17.14 -6.31 28.01
CA GLU A 47 17.89 -6.11 26.77
C GLU A 47 17.26 -6.96 25.66
N MET A 48 17.11 -6.37 24.48
CA MET A 48 16.68 -7.09 23.28
C MET A 48 17.92 -7.69 22.63
N VAL A 49 18.09 -9.01 22.76
CA VAL A 49 19.24 -9.72 22.18
C VAL A 49 18.80 -10.43 20.91
N PHE A 50 19.52 -10.17 19.82
CA PHE A 50 19.32 -10.86 18.56
C PHE A 50 19.92 -12.27 18.62
N HIS A 51 19.13 -13.28 18.29
CA HIS A 51 19.61 -14.63 18.10
C HIS A 51 19.11 -15.18 16.75
N HIS A 52 19.94 -16.02 16.13
CA HIS A 52 19.53 -16.73 14.91
C HIS A 52 18.63 -17.89 15.29
N VAL A 53 17.53 -18.07 14.57
CA VAL A 53 16.62 -19.20 14.72
C VAL A 53 16.91 -20.28 13.68
N ASP A 54 16.52 -21.52 13.98
CA ASP A 54 16.72 -22.64 13.06
C ASP A 54 16.08 -22.37 11.69
N SER A 55 16.85 -22.60 10.64
CA SER A 55 16.36 -22.41 9.27
C SER A 55 15.25 -23.41 8.96
N LYS A 56 14.09 -22.91 8.52
CA LYS A 56 12.94 -23.70 8.07
C LYS A 56 12.79 -23.54 6.56
N PRO A 57 13.51 -24.34 5.76
CA PRO A 57 13.47 -24.25 4.30
C PRO A 57 12.04 -24.50 3.80
N GLN A 58 11.52 -23.60 2.96
CA GLN A 58 10.19 -23.74 2.38
C GLN A 58 10.27 -24.54 1.07
N THR A 59 9.39 -25.53 0.92
CA THR A 59 9.30 -26.39 -0.27
C THR A 59 7.87 -26.43 -0.80
N TRP A 60 7.02 -27.31 -0.27
CA TRP A 60 5.62 -27.42 -0.67
C TRP A 60 4.74 -26.32 -0.07
N GLU A 61 5.20 -25.65 0.98
CA GLU A 61 4.52 -24.54 1.62
C GLU A 61 4.30 -23.34 0.69
N VAL A 62 5.11 -23.23 -0.37
CA VAL A 62 5.03 -22.22 -1.43
C VAL A 62 3.64 -22.20 -2.09
N PHE A 63 3.04 -23.38 -2.30
CA PHE A 63 1.70 -23.47 -2.91
C PHE A 63 0.61 -22.99 -1.95
N GLY A 64 0.82 -23.10 -0.64
CA GLY A 64 -0.07 -22.56 0.39
C GLY A 64 0.16 -21.09 0.72
N ALA A 65 1.28 -20.50 0.27
CA ALA A 65 1.65 -19.13 0.60
C ALA A 65 0.63 -18.10 0.08
N LEU A 66 0.09 -18.33 -1.12
CA LEU A 66 -0.96 -17.48 -1.70
C LEU A 66 -2.24 -17.48 -0.85
N PHE A 67 -2.67 -18.66 -0.40
CA PHE A 67 -3.86 -18.80 0.44
C PHE A 67 -3.66 -18.14 1.81
N LYS A 68 -2.51 -18.40 2.46
CA LYS A 68 -2.15 -17.76 3.73
C LYS A 68 -2.06 -16.24 3.59
N GLY A 69 -1.56 -15.73 2.46
CA GLY A 69 -1.55 -14.30 2.15
C GLY A 69 -2.96 -13.73 2.05
N PHE A 70 -3.88 -14.43 1.40
CA PHE A 70 -5.28 -14.01 1.30
C PHE A 70 -5.98 -13.98 2.67
N GLU A 71 -5.75 -14.98 3.52
CA GLU A 71 -6.29 -15.02 4.88
C GLU A 71 -5.79 -13.84 5.71
N ARG A 72 -4.46 -13.60 5.71
CA ARG A 72 -3.84 -12.48 6.43
C ARG A 72 -4.34 -11.12 5.95
N GLN A 73 -4.50 -10.96 4.63
CA GLN A 73 -4.91 -9.68 4.03
C GLN A 73 -6.43 -9.54 3.83
N SER A 74 -7.23 -10.45 4.40
CA SER A 74 -8.69 -10.49 4.22
C SER A 74 -9.37 -9.16 4.60
N GLY A 75 -8.86 -8.46 5.61
CA GLY A 75 -9.35 -7.14 6.01
C GLY A 75 -9.31 -6.11 4.87
N ILE A 76 -8.17 -5.98 4.19
CA ILE A 76 -8.03 -5.06 3.04
C ILE A 76 -8.92 -5.50 1.88
N ILE A 77 -9.01 -6.81 1.62
CA ILE A 77 -9.85 -7.32 0.54
C ILE A 77 -11.32 -6.92 0.76
N VAL A 78 -11.84 -7.11 1.98
CA VAL A 78 -13.21 -6.70 2.35
C VAL A 78 -13.36 -5.18 2.28
N PHE A 79 -12.37 -4.41 2.75
CA PHE A 79 -12.37 -2.95 2.68
C PHE A 79 -12.45 -2.43 1.24
N ILE A 80 -11.61 -2.93 0.33
CA ILE A 80 -11.62 -2.57 -1.09
C ILE A 80 -12.96 -2.94 -1.74
N LEU A 81 -13.51 -4.11 -1.42
CA LEU A 81 -14.82 -4.53 -1.92
C LEU A 81 -15.95 -3.61 -1.44
N MET A 82 -15.95 -3.23 -0.17
CA MET A 82 -16.93 -2.33 0.41
C MET A 82 -16.84 -0.93 -0.22
N ILE A 83 -15.62 -0.40 -0.38
CA ILE A 83 -15.37 0.85 -1.11
C ILE A 83 -15.87 0.73 -2.54
N GLY A 84 -15.51 -0.33 -3.26
CA GLY A 84 -15.96 -0.57 -4.63
C GLY A 84 -17.49 -0.59 -4.75
N GLY A 85 -18.19 -1.23 -3.81
CA GLY A 85 -19.65 -1.23 -3.74
C GLY A 85 -20.24 0.16 -3.48
N ALA A 86 -19.70 0.90 -2.52
CA ALA A 86 -20.12 2.27 -2.23
C ALA A 86 -19.90 3.21 -3.43
N PHE A 87 -18.73 3.12 -4.07
CA PHE A 87 -18.42 3.87 -5.30
C PHE A 87 -19.34 3.48 -6.45
N TRP A 88 -19.70 2.19 -6.57
CA TRP A 88 -20.65 1.75 -7.58
C TRP A 88 -22.04 2.38 -7.38
N ILE A 89 -22.54 2.40 -6.15
CA ILE A 89 -23.82 3.06 -5.81
C ILE A 89 -23.76 4.56 -6.13
N MET A 90 -22.68 5.25 -5.74
CA MET A 90 -22.49 6.69 -6.02
C MET A 90 -22.39 7.01 -7.52
N ASN A 91 -21.80 6.10 -8.30
CA ASN A 91 -21.73 6.23 -9.75
C ASN A 91 -23.11 5.98 -10.39
N PHE A 92 -23.84 4.96 -9.92
CA PHE A 92 -25.18 4.66 -10.38
C PHE A 92 -26.16 5.81 -10.11
N SER A 93 -26.05 6.47 -8.95
CA SER A 93 -26.86 7.65 -8.62
C SER A 93 -26.44 8.92 -9.37
N LYS A 94 -25.36 8.89 -10.17
CA LYS A 94 -24.72 10.04 -10.82
C LYS A 94 -24.30 11.16 -9.86
N SER A 95 -24.18 10.84 -8.56
CA SER A 95 -23.78 11.83 -7.55
C SER A 95 -22.37 12.34 -7.80
N ILE A 96 -21.49 11.48 -8.32
CA ILE A 96 -20.12 11.85 -8.72
C ILE A 96 -20.15 12.86 -9.87
N ASP A 97 -20.94 12.59 -10.93
CA ASP A 97 -21.07 13.50 -12.08
C ASP A 97 -21.56 14.89 -11.65
N VAL A 98 -22.64 14.94 -10.85
CA VAL A 98 -23.19 16.20 -10.32
C VAL A 98 -22.16 16.94 -9.46
N GLY A 99 -21.39 16.21 -8.64
CA GLY A 99 -20.30 16.75 -7.84
C GLY A 99 -19.22 17.41 -8.71
N ILE A 100 -18.78 16.73 -9.77
CA ILE A 100 -17.79 17.26 -10.74
C ILE A 100 -18.34 18.52 -11.43
N PHE A 101 -19.59 18.51 -11.89
CA PHE A 101 -20.20 19.69 -12.52
C PHE A 101 -20.28 20.88 -11.56
N SER A 102 -20.64 20.65 -10.29
CA SER A 102 -20.64 21.68 -9.25
C SER A 102 -19.24 22.23 -9.00
N PHE A 103 -18.23 21.35 -8.92
CA PHE A 103 -16.83 21.74 -8.77
C PHE A 103 -16.33 22.58 -9.94
N LEU A 104 -16.57 22.17 -11.18
CA LEU A 104 -16.20 22.93 -12.37
C LEU A 104 -16.86 24.31 -12.40
N LYS A 105 -18.13 24.41 -11.99
CA LYS A 105 -18.84 25.68 -11.89
C LYS A 105 -18.23 26.60 -10.83
N PHE A 106 -17.83 26.05 -9.68
CA PHE A 106 -17.12 26.77 -8.63
C PHE A 106 -15.76 27.28 -9.12
N THR A 107 -14.97 26.42 -9.79
CA THR A 107 -13.67 26.74 -10.40
C THR A 107 -13.78 27.87 -11.42
N ARG A 108 -14.77 27.82 -12.34
CA ARG A 108 -15.04 28.91 -13.30
C ARG A 108 -15.47 30.21 -12.62
N ARG A 109 -16.20 30.14 -11.50
CA ARG A 109 -16.57 31.34 -10.74
C ARG A 109 -15.35 31.98 -10.09
N LEU A 110 -14.40 31.20 -9.59
CA LEU A 110 -13.12 31.68 -9.06
C LEU A 110 -12.25 32.34 -10.15
N GLU A 111 -12.32 31.86 -11.38
CA GLU A 111 -11.64 32.45 -12.54
C GLU A 111 -12.10 33.89 -12.83
N LYS A 112 -13.30 34.28 -12.39
CA LYS A 112 -13.80 35.66 -12.54
C LYS A 112 -12.93 36.68 -11.79
N ASN A 113 -12.18 36.27 -10.78
CA ASN A 113 -11.22 37.13 -10.10
C ASN A 113 -9.95 37.33 -10.95
N ARG A 114 -9.59 38.60 -11.21
CA ARG A 114 -8.40 38.98 -12.02
C ARG A 114 -7.10 38.28 -11.57
N LEU A 115 -6.93 38.08 -10.26
CA LEU A 115 -5.77 37.41 -9.68
C LEU A 115 -5.72 35.91 -10.03
N MET A 116 -6.85 35.21 -9.86
CA MET A 116 -6.97 33.77 -10.14
C MET A 116 -6.82 33.45 -11.62
N ARG A 117 -7.32 34.32 -12.51
CA ARG A 117 -7.13 34.17 -13.97
C ARG A 117 -5.68 34.30 -14.40
N ARG A 118 -4.87 35.11 -13.69
CA ARG A 118 -3.44 35.30 -14.01
C ARG A 118 -2.59 34.08 -13.65
N ILE A 119 -2.96 33.37 -12.59
CA ILE A 119 -2.22 32.21 -12.07
C ILE A 119 -2.66 30.91 -12.77
N GLY A 120 -3.87 30.88 -13.34
CA GLY A 120 -4.44 29.71 -14.01
C GLY A 120 -5.12 28.79 -12.99
N VAL A 121 -6.45 28.79 -12.97
CA VAL A 121 -7.23 28.07 -11.95
C VAL A 121 -6.99 26.56 -12.02
N ASP A 122 -6.79 26.01 -13.22
CA ASP A 122 -6.48 24.58 -13.40
C ASP A 122 -5.18 24.19 -12.69
N ASN A 123 -4.15 25.05 -12.74
CA ASN A 123 -2.86 24.78 -12.10
C ASN A 123 -2.99 24.81 -10.56
N ILE A 124 -3.83 25.69 -10.03
CA ILE A 124 -4.14 25.76 -8.60
C ILE A 124 -4.91 24.51 -8.15
N VAL A 125 -5.90 24.07 -8.93
CA VAL A 125 -6.67 22.85 -8.64
C VAL A 125 -5.76 21.62 -8.62
N MET A 126 -4.91 21.46 -9.64
CA MET A 126 -3.98 20.33 -9.70
C MET A 126 -2.99 20.35 -8.53
N THR A 127 -2.46 21.53 -8.18
CA THR A 127 -1.55 21.69 -7.03
C THR A 127 -2.26 21.37 -5.72
N LEU A 128 -3.52 21.80 -5.55
CA LEU A 128 -4.32 21.51 -4.36
C LEU A 128 -4.58 20.00 -4.24
N ILE A 129 -4.93 19.34 -5.35
CA ILE A 129 -5.14 17.88 -5.38
C ILE A 129 -3.84 17.16 -5.03
N MET A 130 -2.70 17.54 -5.62
CA MET A 130 -1.39 16.95 -5.30
C MET A 130 -1.04 17.13 -3.82
N LEU A 131 -1.24 18.34 -3.28
CA LEU A 131 -0.96 18.64 -1.87
C LEU A 131 -1.88 17.83 -0.96
N MET A 132 -3.17 17.73 -1.30
CA MET A 132 -4.12 16.90 -0.58
C MET A 132 -3.68 15.44 -0.56
N PHE A 133 -3.42 14.81 -1.72
CA PHE A 133 -2.93 13.43 -1.78
C PHE A 133 -1.60 13.22 -1.07
N SER A 134 -0.69 14.21 -1.10
CA SER A 134 0.57 14.16 -0.36
C SER A 134 0.33 14.17 1.15
N ILE A 135 -0.57 15.01 1.66
CA ILE A 135 -0.92 15.06 3.09
C ILE A 135 -1.62 13.76 3.50
N PHE A 136 -2.61 13.30 2.72
CA PHE A 136 -3.29 12.03 3.00
C PHE A 136 -2.30 10.86 2.99
N GLY A 137 -1.36 10.82 2.03
CA GLY A 137 -0.30 9.82 1.99
C GLY A 137 0.63 9.87 3.21
N ALA A 138 0.96 11.07 3.70
CA ALA A 138 1.82 11.25 4.88
C ALA A 138 1.12 10.99 6.22
N VAL A 139 -0.17 11.33 6.34
CA VAL A 139 -0.95 11.22 7.58
C VAL A 139 -1.57 9.85 7.75
N PHE A 140 -2.19 9.31 6.69
CA PHE A 140 -2.81 7.99 6.75
C PHE A 140 -1.85 6.85 6.41
N GLY A 141 -0.66 7.14 5.87
CA GLY A 141 0.37 6.13 5.66
C GLY A 141 -0.16 4.89 4.95
N MET A 142 -0.79 5.04 3.78
CA MET A 142 -1.32 3.92 2.96
C MET A 142 -0.24 2.90 2.49
N SER A 143 0.95 2.92 3.09
CA SER A 143 1.98 1.89 2.95
C SER A 143 1.94 0.83 4.06
N GLU A 144 1.19 1.03 5.14
CA GLU A 144 1.10 0.08 6.26
C GLU A 144 -0.35 0.02 6.81
N GLU A 145 -1.29 -0.39 5.98
CA GLU A 145 -2.56 -0.90 6.51
C GLU A 145 -2.30 -2.37 6.91
N THR A 146 -2.01 -2.55 8.21
CA THR A 146 -1.84 -3.83 8.92
C THR A 146 -3.02 -4.76 8.74
#